data_AF-A0A369J681-F1
#
_entry.id   AF-A0A369J681-F1
#
_cell.length_a   1.000
_cell.length_b   1.000
_cell.length_c   1.000
_cell.angle_alpha   90.00
_cell.angle_beta   90.00
_cell.angle_gamma   90.00
#
_symmetry.space_group_name_H-M   'P 1'
#
loop_
_entity.id
_entity.type
_entity.pdbx_description
1 polymer ?
#
loop_
_entity_poly.entity_id
_entity_poly.type
_entity_poly.pdbx_seq_one_letter_code
_entity_poly.pdbx_strand_id
1 'polypeptide(L)'
;MSNIIIFYDIASTVPGQAFSPNTWKTRYTLNYKRIPYRTVWVEIHDVEAFCKKNGIPPTHDLTLYTLPAIYNPTTGTTIAESSRIAEYLEATYPDTPKLFPGGTHALQHAFIDAYDATLMPFYQFAIPAAFKIITPNSQHYFRTTREAFFGKTLEDLLPTGQAREEEWAKVKAAFDKVDGWVKKNEASSLYFYGTDPSFADFTVAAVLVWLKKIWGEDSPEWQDIMAWNEGRWGTLLKELEKYETIV
;
A
#
# COMPACT_ATOMS: atom_id res chain seq x y z
N MET A 1 -17.07 7.19 24.99
CA MET A 1 -16.19 7.38 23.81
C MET A 1 -16.46 6.23 22.86
N SER A 2 -16.47 6.45 21.55
CA SER A 2 -16.70 5.37 20.58
C SER A 2 -15.58 4.32 20.66
N ASN A 3 -15.90 3.06 20.95
CA ASN A 3 -14.95 1.94 21.00
C ASN A 3 -14.58 1.43 19.59
N ILE A 4 -14.33 2.34 18.66
CA ILE A 4 -13.92 2.00 17.28
C ILE A 4 -12.42 2.22 17.12
N ILE A 5 -11.79 1.47 16.22
CA ILE A 5 -10.35 1.60 15.97
C ILE A 5 -10.04 3.02 15.49
N ILE A 6 -8.97 3.59 16.03
CA ILE A 6 -8.37 4.81 15.48
C ILE A 6 -7.30 4.36 14.49
N PHE A 7 -7.48 4.69 13.22
CA PHE A 7 -6.52 4.40 12.17
C PHE A 7 -5.78 5.68 11.78
N TYR A 8 -4.45 5.67 11.91
CA TYR A 8 -3.59 6.79 11.54
C TYR A 8 -3.10 6.62 10.10
N ASP A 9 -3.46 7.57 9.23
CA ASP A 9 -3.16 7.59 7.80
C ASP A 9 -2.48 8.91 7.40
N ILE A 10 -1.88 8.96 6.22
CA ILE A 10 -1.13 10.11 5.71
C ILE A 10 -2.07 11.01 4.89
N ALA A 11 -2.10 12.30 5.23
CA ALA A 11 -2.87 13.30 4.50
C ALA A 11 -2.33 13.54 3.08
N SER A 12 -3.23 13.87 2.15
CA SER A 12 -2.88 14.30 0.79
C SER A 12 -3.95 15.20 0.20
N THR A 13 -3.73 15.70 -1.01
CA THR A 13 -4.69 16.58 -1.70
C THR A 13 -5.74 15.81 -2.51
N VAL A 14 -5.68 14.48 -2.59
CA VAL A 14 -6.65 13.71 -3.38
C VAL A 14 -8.01 13.65 -2.68
N PRO A 15 -9.13 13.48 -3.42
CA PRO A 15 -10.44 13.27 -2.80
C PRO A 15 -10.42 12.10 -1.80
N GLY A 16 -10.83 12.37 -0.56
CA GLY A 16 -10.77 11.40 0.54
C GLY A 16 -9.40 11.23 1.21
N GLN A 17 -8.37 11.97 0.78
CA GLN A 17 -6.99 12.00 1.30
C GLN A 17 -6.19 10.68 1.22
N ALA A 18 -6.83 9.51 1.17
CA ALA A 18 -6.16 8.21 1.15
C ALA A 18 -5.43 7.96 -0.18
N PHE A 19 -4.09 7.82 -0.11
CA PHE A 19 -3.26 7.51 -1.28
C PHE A 19 -2.13 6.53 -0.98
N SER A 20 -1.60 6.49 0.25
CA SER A 20 -0.37 5.77 0.55
C SER A 20 -0.58 4.25 0.40
N PRO A 21 0.28 3.54 -0.35
CA PRO A 21 0.13 2.11 -0.56
C PRO A 21 0.26 1.34 0.76
N ASN A 22 1.11 1.78 1.69
CA ASN A 22 1.25 1.09 2.97
C ASN A 22 0.01 1.24 3.85
N THR A 23 -0.63 2.41 3.86
CA THR A 23 -1.80 2.64 4.70
C THR A 23 -3.06 2.02 4.09
N TRP A 24 -3.12 1.94 2.76
CA TRP A 24 -4.15 1.19 2.04
C TRP A 24 -4.17 -0.30 2.41
N LYS A 25 -3.02 -0.94 2.71
CA LYS A 25 -2.99 -2.32 3.23
C LYS A 25 -3.86 -2.47 4.49
N THR A 26 -3.66 -1.60 5.47
CA THR A 26 -4.46 -1.59 6.71
C THR A 26 -5.92 -1.20 6.46
N ARG A 27 -6.17 -0.25 5.55
CA ARG A 27 -7.55 0.15 5.18
C ARG A 27 -8.33 -1.01 4.59
N TYR A 28 -7.75 -1.73 3.63
CA TYR A 28 -8.33 -2.95 3.06
C TYR A 28 -8.57 -3.99 4.14
N THR A 29 -7.59 -4.24 5.01
CA THR A 29 -7.75 -5.18 6.13
C THR A 29 -8.95 -4.82 7.02
N LEU A 30 -9.08 -3.56 7.45
CA LEU A 30 -10.18 -3.12 8.30
C LEU A 30 -11.54 -3.27 7.59
N ASN A 31 -11.62 -2.84 6.33
CA ASN A 31 -12.84 -2.92 5.53
C ASN A 31 -13.26 -4.37 5.24
N TYR A 32 -12.31 -5.22 4.84
CA TYR A 32 -12.56 -6.64 4.56
C TYR A 32 -13.04 -7.40 5.79
N LYS A 33 -12.40 -7.15 6.94
CA LYS A 33 -12.80 -7.74 8.22
C LYS A 33 -14.04 -7.07 8.84
N ARG A 34 -14.58 -6.02 8.19
CA ARG A 34 -15.74 -5.24 8.63
C ARG A 34 -15.57 -4.67 10.04
N ILE A 35 -14.35 -4.26 10.38
CA ILE A 35 -14.00 -3.70 11.68
C ILE A 35 -14.24 -2.19 11.63
N PRO A 36 -15.13 -1.63 12.47
CA PRO A 36 -15.37 -0.18 12.47
C PRO A 36 -14.13 0.60 12.90
N TYR A 37 -13.82 1.66 12.15
CA TYR A 37 -12.73 2.57 12.46
C TYR A 37 -13.08 4.00 12.05
N ARG A 38 -12.25 4.93 12.48
CA ARG A 38 -12.18 6.30 11.96
C ARG A 38 -10.75 6.63 11.58
N THR A 39 -10.54 7.39 10.50
CA THR A 39 -9.21 7.85 10.15
C THR A 39 -8.82 9.13 10.90
N VAL A 40 -7.57 9.18 11.36
CA VAL A 40 -6.86 10.40 11.77
C VAL A 40 -5.78 10.66 10.73
N TRP A 41 -5.86 11.82 10.10
CA TRP A 41 -4.94 12.24 9.06
C TRP A 41 -3.72 12.93 9.67
N VAL A 42 -2.53 12.49 9.27
CA VAL A 42 -1.25 13.02 9.72
C VAL A 42 -0.47 13.51 8.51
N GLU A 43 0.08 14.71 8.60
CA GLU A 43 0.99 15.22 7.58
C GLU A 43 2.27 14.38 7.56
N ILE A 44 2.80 14.04 6.38
CA ILE A 44 3.93 13.11 6.28
C ILE A 44 5.18 13.62 7.02
N HIS A 45 5.38 14.95 7.06
CA HIS A 45 6.48 15.57 7.79
C HIS A 45 6.32 15.50 9.33
N ASP A 46 5.08 15.31 9.81
CA ASP A 46 4.75 15.23 11.23
C ASP A 46 4.72 13.79 11.77
N VAL A 47 4.79 12.77 10.91
CA VAL A 47 4.62 11.35 11.30
C VAL A 47 5.49 10.96 12.48
N GLU A 48 6.77 11.31 12.48
CA GLU A 48 7.67 10.96 13.58
C GLU A 48 7.28 11.65 14.90
N ALA A 49 7.06 12.95 14.87
CA ALA A 49 6.68 13.72 16.05
C ALA A 49 5.32 13.25 16.60
N PHE A 50 4.37 12.97 15.69
CA PHE A 50 3.07 12.43 16.02
C PHE A 50 3.18 11.05 16.67
N CYS A 51 3.94 10.13 16.09
CA CYS A 51 4.08 8.79 16.63
C CYS A 51 4.71 8.81 18.03
N LYS A 52 5.80 9.56 18.22
CA LYS A 52 6.45 9.75 19.52
C LYS A 52 5.47 10.30 20.57
N LYS A 53 4.71 11.35 20.22
CA LYS A 53 3.73 11.97 21.12
C LYS A 53 2.61 11.01 21.54
N ASN A 54 2.19 10.12 20.65
CA ASN A 54 1.07 9.20 20.86
C ASN A 54 1.50 7.78 21.30
N GLY A 55 2.78 7.57 21.61
CA GLY A 55 3.29 6.25 22.02
C GLY A 55 3.17 5.18 20.93
N ILE A 56 3.13 5.59 19.66
CA ILE A 56 3.17 4.67 18.52
C ILE A 56 4.62 4.22 18.35
N PRO A 57 4.90 2.91 18.39
CA PRO A 57 6.28 2.42 18.32
C PRO A 57 6.90 2.67 16.94
N PRO A 58 8.23 2.83 16.85
CA PRO A 58 8.90 2.85 15.57
C PRO A 58 8.77 1.49 14.86
N THR A 59 8.80 1.56 13.54
CA THR A 59 8.91 0.44 12.61
C THR A 59 10.37 0.24 12.18
N HIS A 60 10.66 -0.72 11.30
CA HIS A 60 11.98 -0.96 10.66
C HIS A 60 13.18 -0.88 11.63
N ASP A 61 13.56 -2.03 12.18
CA ASP A 61 14.64 -2.15 13.17
C ASP A 61 14.49 -1.22 14.39
N LEU A 62 13.26 -0.77 14.66
CA LEU A 62 12.90 0.16 15.74
C LEU A 62 13.53 1.56 15.60
N THR A 63 13.90 1.95 14.38
CA THR A 63 14.59 3.23 14.12
C THR A 63 13.72 4.28 13.41
N LEU A 64 12.73 3.86 12.62
CA LEU A 64 11.95 4.75 11.77
C LEU A 64 10.47 4.76 12.15
N TYR A 65 9.88 5.94 12.30
CA TYR A 65 8.45 6.09 12.53
C TYR A 65 7.72 6.19 11.19
N THR A 66 6.76 5.28 10.96
CA THR A 66 5.99 5.23 9.72
C THR A 66 4.51 5.01 10.04
N LEU A 67 3.67 5.22 9.02
CA LEU A 67 2.26 4.83 9.01
C LEU A 67 2.07 3.73 7.94
N PRO A 68 1.14 2.78 8.14
CA PRO A 68 0.01 2.84 9.05
C PRO A 68 0.34 2.55 10.52
N ALA A 69 -0.49 3.11 11.39
CA ALA A 69 -0.60 2.74 12.79
C ALA A 69 -2.07 2.69 13.20
N ILE A 70 -2.40 1.90 14.21
CA ILE A 70 -3.73 1.88 14.82
C ILE A 70 -3.65 1.98 16.34
N TYR A 71 -4.71 2.51 16.93
CA TYR A 71 -5.03 2.34 18.34
C TYR A 71 -6.37 1.63 18.48
N ASN A 72 -6.36 0.48 19.16
CA ASN A 72 -7.57 -0.25 19.51
C ASN A 72 -8.01 0.10 20.94
N PRO A 73 -9.06 0.93 21.13
CA PRO A 73 -9.52 1.29 22.47
C PRO A 73 -10.09 0.10 23.25
N THR A 74 -10.53 -0.97 22.58
CA THR A 74 -11.10 -2.16 23.23
C THR A 74 -10.04 -2.94 24.01
N THR A 75 -8.80 -3.00 23.50
CA THR A 75 -7.69 -3.71 24.13
C THR A 75 -6.65 -2.77 24.74
N GLY A 76 -6.76 -1.46 24.49
CA GLY A 76 -5.74 -0.46 24.85
C GLY A 76 -4.43 -0.62 24.08
N THR A 77 -4.45 -1.25 22.90
CA THR A 77 -3.24 -1.59 22.13
C THR A 77 -2.95 -0.54 21.06
N THR A 78 -1.72 -0.05 21.03
CA THR A 78 -1.16 0.74 19.92
C THR A 78 -0.19 -0.13 19.13
N ILE A 79 -0.35 -0.17 17.81
CA ILE A 79 0.49 -0.99 16.92
C ILE A 79 0.74 -0.26 15.61
N ALA A 80 1.95 -0.42 15.07
CA ALA A 80 2.38 0.13 13.79
C ALA A 80 2.99 -0.99 12.94
N GLU A 81 3.18 -0.70 11.64
CA GLU A 81 3.54 -1.64 10.58
C GLU A 81 2.33 -2.47 10.11
N SER A 82 2.06 -2.40 8.81
CA SER A 82 0.86 -2.95 8.16
C SER A 82 0.69 -4.46 8.35
N SER A 83 1.76 -5.25 8.25
CA SER A 83 1.70 -6.71 8.41
C SER A 83 1.43 -7.10 9.86
N ARG A 84 2.11 -6.45 10.81
CA ARG A 84 1.84 -6.62 12.25
C ARG A 84 0.41 -6.22 12.62
N ILE A 85 -0.09 -5.13 12.04
CA ILE A 85 -1.49 -4.72 12.21
C ILE A 85 -2.44 -5.82 11.68
N ALA A 86 -2.18 -6.36 10.49
CA ALA A 86 -2.99 -7.42 9.91
C ALA A 86 -3.03 -8.68 10.80
N GLU A 87 -1.89 -9.12 11.31
CA GLU A 87 -1.79 -10.25 12.25
C GLU A 87 -2.53 -9.98 13.56
N TYR A 88 -2.36 -8.78 14.13
CA TYR A 88 -3.06 -8.38 15.34
C TYR A 88 -4.58 -8.41 15.14
N LEU A 89 -5.08 -7.89 14.01
CA LEU A 89 -6.51 -7.89 13.71
C LEU A 89 -7.04 -9.30 13.41
N GLU A 90 -6.24 -10.15 12.78
CA GLU A 90 -6.56 -11.57 12.57
C GLU A 90 -6.75 -12.30 13.89
N ALA A 91 -5.85 -12.08 14.86
CA ALA A 91 -5.92 -12.70 16.19
C ALA A 91 -7.02 -12.10 17.08
N THR A 92 -7.21 -10.78 17.02
CA THR A 92 -8.17 -10.06 17.89
C THR A 92 -9.62 -10.25 17.45
N TYR A 93 -9.86 -10.45 16.15
CA TYR A 93 -11.20 -10.59 15.58
C TYR A 93 -11.34 -11.91 14.79
N PRO A 94 -11.27 -13.07 15.45
CA PRO A 94 -11.18 -14.37 14.79
C PRO A 94 -12.43 -14.76 13.98
N ASP A 95 -13.59 -14.17 14.32
CA ASP A 95 -14.90 -14.43 13.68
C ASP A 95 -15.09 -13.65 12.36
N THR A 96 -14.12 -12.83 11.98
CA THR A 96 -14.13 -12.08 10.72
C THR A 96 -13.39 -12.85 9.61
N PRO A 97 -13.59 -12.50 8.32
CA PRO A 97 -12.88 -13.15 7.20
C PRO A 97 -11.36 -13.24 7.41
N LYS A 98 -10.77 -14.36 7.01
CA LYS A 98 -9.36 -14.69 7.26
C LYS A 98 -8.44 -13.95 6.28
N LEU A 99 -7.36 -13.37 6.80
CA LEU A 99 -6.29 -12.77 6.01
C LEU A 99 -5.18 -13.76 5.63
N PHE A 100 -4.97 -14.75 6.50
CA PHE A 100 -3.86 -15.72 6.42
C PHE A 100 -4.40 -17.16 6.41
N PRO A 101 -5.04 -17.60 5.32
CA PRO A 101 -5.63 -18.95 5.24
C PRO A 101 -4.55 -20.03 5.33
N GLY A 102 -4.91 -21.20 5.87
CA GLY A 102 -4.14 -22.44 5.70
C GLY A 102 -2.66 -22.41 6.11
N GLY A 103 -2.26 -21.58 7.09
CA GLY A 103 -0.87 -21.50 7.54
C GLY A 103 0.05 -20.66 6.63
N THR A 104 -0.52 -19.76 5.82
CA THR A 104 0.23 -18.97 4.83
C THR A 104 1.00 -17.77 5.40
N HIS A 105 1.03 -17.57 6.72
CA HIS A 105 1.72 -16.43 7.36
C HIS A 105 3.15 -16.22 6.85
N ALA A 106 4.01 -17.22 7.00
CA ALA A 106 5.41 -17.12 6.57
C ALA A 106 5.56 -16.91 5.05
N LEU A 107 4.69 -17.53 4.26
CA LEU A 107 4.70 -17.40 2.80
C LEU A 107 4.25 -16.00 2.36
N GLN A 108 3.26 -15.41 3.03
CA GLN A 108 2.80 -14.07 2.72
C GLN A 108 3.84 -13.01 3.09
N HIS A 109 4.57 -13.17 4.20
CA HIS A 109 5.72 -12.30 4.51
C HIS A 109 6.80 -12.40 3.44
N ALA A 110 7.21 -13.62 3.06
CA ALA A 110 8.18 -13.82 2.00
C ALA A 110 7.71 -13.26 0.64
N PHE A 111 6.41 -13.37 0.36
CA PHE A 111 5.79 -12.77 -0.83
C PHE A 111 5.89 -11.25 -0.80
N ILE A 112 5.59 -10.58 0.32
CA ILE A 112 5.66 -9.12 0.43
C ILE A 112 7.09 -8.64 0.20
N ASP A 113 8.08 -9.28 0.82
CA ASP A 113 9.49 -8.95 0.62
C ASP A 113 9.90 -9.10 -0.86
N ALA A 114 9.50 -10.21 -1.49
CA ALA A 114 9.79 -10.48 -2.89
C ALA A 114 9.06 -9.51 -3.84
N TYR A 115 7.82 -9.15 -3.50
CA TYR A 115 6.97 -8.22 -4.26
C TYR A 115 7.55 -6.81 -4.23
N ASP A 116 7.87 -6.30 -3.04
CA ASP A 116 8.45 -4.96 -2.87
C ASP A 116 9.80 -4.84 -3.59
N ALA A 117 10.65 -5.87 -3.50
CA ALA A 117 11.91 -5.92 -4.24
C ALA A 117 11.70 -5.98 -5.76
N THR A 118 10.69 -6.72 -6.22
CA THR A 118 10.37 -6.86 -7.65
C THR A 118 9.85 -5.56 -8.24
N LEU A 119 9.08 -4.77 -7.47
CA LEU A 119 8.59 -3.47 -7.91
C LEU A 119 9.56 -2.32 -7.69
N MET A 120 10.77 -2.53 -7.17
CA MET A 120 11.70 -1.42 -6.94
C MET A 120 11.95 -0.50 -8.18
N PRO A 121 12.10 -1.01 -9.42
CA PRO A 121 12.27 -0.18 -10.62
C PRO A 121 11.09 0.75 -10.92
N PHE A 122 9.90 0.43 -10.41
CA PHE A 122 8.68 1.21 -10.61
C PHE A 122 8.71 2.57 -9.91
N TYR A 123 9.38 2.67 -8.76
CA TYR A 123 9.33 3.87 -7.94
C TYR A 123 9.90 5.12 -8.61
N GLN A 124 10.82 4.97 -9.57
CA GLN A 124 11.36 6.10 -10.33
C GLN A 124 10.28 6.84 -11.17
N PHE A 125 9.21 6.14 -11.55
CA PHE A 125 8.05 6.72 -12.26
C PHE A 125 7.00 7.26 -11.30
N ALA A 126 6.74 6.53 -10.21
CA ALA A 126 5.65 6.85 -9.30
C ALA A 126 5.97 7.99 -8.33
N ILE A 127 7.21 8.13 -7.87
CA ILE A 127 7.57 9.12 -6.85
C ILE A 127 7.41 10.57 -7.37
N PRO A 128 7.84 10.93 -8.59
CA PRO A 128 7.58 12.27 -9.13
C PRO A 128 6.10 12.57 -9.31
N ALA A 129 5.27 11.57 -9.66
CA ALA A 129 3.82 11.72 -9.73
C ALA A 129 3.19 11.87 -8.33
N ALA A 130 3.63 11.08 -7.36
CA ALA A 130 3.16 11.15 -5.98
C ALA A 130 3.42 12.54 -5.37
N PHE A 131 4.55 13.17 -5.67
CA PHE A 131 4.86 14.53 -5.20
C PHE A 131 3.74 15.54 -5.50
N LYS A 132 3.06 15.40 -6.65
CA LYS A 132 1.99 16.32 -7.08
C LYS A 132 0.75 16.28 -6.20
N ILE A 133 0.53 15.18 -5.47
CA ILE A 133 -0.61 15.00 -4.58
C ILE A 133 -0.25 15.18 -3.10
N ILE A 134 1.03 15.38 -2.78
CA ILE A 134 1.46 15.72 -1.43
C ILE A 134 1.00 17.14 -1.10
N THR A 135 0.51 17.33 0.13
CA THR A 135 0.06 18.64 0.60
C THR A 135 1.19 19.68 0.48
N PRO A 136 0.88 20.95 0.19
CA PRO A 136 1.91 21.99 0.06
C PRO A 136 2.87 22.06 1.25
N ASN A 137 2.34 21.89 2.47
CA ASN A 137 3.12 21.92 3.71
C ASN A 137 4.12 20.76 3.81
N SER A 138 3.81 19.62 3.21
CA SER A 138 4.62 18.40 3.25
C SER A 138 5.56 18.23 2.05
N GLN A 139 5.43 19.03 1.00
CA GLN A 139 6.21 18.87 -0.23
C GLN A 139 7.72 19.00 0.01
N HIS A 140 8.16 19.97 0.82
CA HIS A 140 9.59 20.13 1.12
C HIS A 140 10.17 18.87 1.76
N TYR A 141 9.53 18.36 2.82
CA TYR A 141 9.94 17.12 3.48
C TYR A 141 9.95 15.93 2.52
N PHE A 142 8.89 15.77 1.72
CA PHE A 142 8.79 14.66 0.77
C PHE A 142 9.93 14.72 -0.25
N ARG A 143 10.16 15.87 -0.88
CA ARG A 143 11.25 16.06 -1.84
C ARG A 143 12.60 15.73 -1.21
N THR A 144 12.95 16.39 -0.11
CA THR A 144 14.25 16.20 0.56
C THR A 144 14.51 14.74 0.93
N THR A 145 13.52 14.05 1.48
CA THR A 145 13.68 12.64 1.91
C THR A 145 13.77 11.68 0.72
N ARG A 146 13.00 11.90 -0.36
CA ARG A 146 13.03 11.01 -1.53
C ARG A 146 14.27 11.24 -2.38
N GLU A 147 14.68 12.48 -2.58
CA GLU A 147 15.91 12.78 -3.31
C GLU A 147 17.14 12.22 -2.60
N ALA A 148 17.18 12.29 -1.27
CA ALA A 148 18.24 11.63 -0.48
C ALA A 148 18.24 10.11 -0.63
N PHE A 149 17.05 9.48 -0.67
CA PHE A 149 16.91 8.03 -0.84
C PHE A 149 17.34 7.56 -2.24
N PHE A 150 16.96 8.28 -3.30
CA PHE A 150 17.30 7.92 -4.69
C PHE A 150 18.65 8.46 -5.15
N GLY A 151 19.25 9.39 -4.43
CA GLY A 151 20.49 10.08 -4.83
C GLY A 151 20.33 10.94 -6.08
N LYS A 152 19.11 11.37 -6.41
CA LYS A 152 18.75 12.14 -7.60
C LYS A 152 17.67 13.17 -7.27
N THR A 153 17.57 14.24 -8.05
CA THR A 153 16.42 15.15 -7.98
C THR A 153 15.15 14.42 -8.44
N LEU A 154 13.96 14.90 -8.05
CA LEU A 154 12.71 14.31 -8.54
C LEU A 154 12.57 14.42 -10.07
N GLU A 155 13.14 15.47 -10.66
CA GLU A 155 13.16 15.71 -12.10
C GLU A 155 14.09 14.73 -12.83
N ASP A 156 15.28 14.45 -12.28
CA ASP A 156 16.25 13.50 -12.85
C ASP A 156 15.92 12.03 -12.56
N LEU A 157 14.97 11.79 -11.65
CA LEU A 157 14.51 10.45 -11.31
C LEU A 157 13.68 9.83 -12.43
N LEU A 158 12.87 10.63 -13.13
CA LEU A 158 12.01 10.16 -14.21
C LEU A 158 12.81 10.00 -15.52
N PRO A 159 12.98 8.77 -16.05
CA PRO A 159 13.67 8.59 -17.32
C PRO A 159 12.88 9.18 -18.49
N THR A 160 13.59 9.64 -19.52
CA THR A 160 13.02 10.26 -20.73
C THR A 160 13.53 9.59 -22.01
N GLY A 161 12.80 9.72 -23.12
CA GLY A 161 13.19 9.16 -24.42
C GLY A 161 13.36 7.64 -24.39
N GLN A 162 14.39 7.13 -25.05
CA GLN A 162 14.67 5.68 -25.11
C GLN A 162 14.84 5.05 -23.73
N ALA A 163 15.51 5.74 -22.79
CA ALA A 163 15.67 5.24 -21.43
C ALA A 163 14.32 5.05 -20.71
N ARG A 164 13.33 5.90 -21.01
CA ARG A 164 11.97 5.74 -20.47
C ARG A 164 11.34 4.43 -20.93
N GLU A 165 11.46 4.12 -22.21
CA GLU A 165 10.90 2.89 -22.80
C GLU A 165 11.57 1.64 -22.20
N GLU A 166 12.90 1.65 -22.08
CA GLU A 166 13.67 0.54 -21.49
C GLU A 166 13.34 0.32 -20.01
N GLU A 167 13.26 1.39 -19.21
CA GLU A 167 12.89 1.29 -17.80
C GLU A 167 11.41 0.91 -17.60
N TRP A 168 10.51 1.38 -18.46
CA TRP A 168 9.10 1.01 -18.42
C TRP A 168 8.88 -0.46 -18.79
N ALA A 169 9.67 -1.00 -19.73
CA ALA A 169 9.66 -2.43 -20.03
C ALA A 169 10.06 -3.28 -18.81
N LYS A 170 10.97 -2.80 -17.94
CA LYS A 170 11.30 -3.47 -16.67
C LYS A 170 10.14 -3.45 -15.70
N VAL A 171 9.37 -2.36 -15.64
CA VAL A 171 8.13 -2.30 -14.86
C VAL A 171 7.15 -3.35 -15.35
N LYS A 172 6.90 -3.42 -16.67
CA LYS A 172 6.04 -4.47 -17.23
C LYS A 172 6.54 -5.87 -16.86
N ALA A 173 7.84 -6.13 -17.00
CA ALA A 173 8.43 -7.42 -16.64
C ALA A 173 8.27 -7.75 -15.14
N ALA A 174 8.27 -6.74 -14.27
CA ALA A 174 7.99 -6.92 -12.85
C ALA A 174 6.54 -7.36 -12.61
N PHE A 175 5.56 -6.73 -13.28
CA PHE A 175 4.16 -7.19 -13.24
C PHE A 175 4.01 -8.59 -13.85
N ASP A 176 4.64 -8.87 -14.99
CA ASP A 176 4.63 -10.21 -15.61
C ASP A 176 5.19 -11.27 -14.66
N LYS A 177 6.22 -10.94 -13.86
CA LYS A 177 6.79 -11.84 -12.85
C LYS A 177 5.80 -12.12 -11.72
N VAL A 178 5.10 -11.10 -11.22
CA VAL A 178 4.07 -11.25 -10.17
C VAL A 178 2.87 -12.04 -10.69
N ASP A 179 2.42 -11.80 -11.93
CA ASP A 179 1.40 -12.62 -12.61
C ASP A 179 1.86 -14.08 -12.71
N GLY A 180 3.14 -14.29 -13.04
CA GLY A 180 3.76 -15.61 -13.07
C GLY A 180 3.73 -16.36 -11.74
N TRP A 181 3.73 -15.66 -10.59
CA TRP A 181 3.61 -16.27 -9.27
C TRP A 181 2.20 -16.78 -9.00
N VAL A 182 1.17 -15.95 -9.19
CA VAL A 182 -0.23 -16.36 -8.99
C VAL A 182 -0.66 -17.42 -9.99
N LYS A 183 -0.13 -17.40 -11.23
CA LYS A 183 -0.35 -18.46 -12.24
C LYS A 183 0.27 -19.82 -11.87
N LYS A 184 1.04 -19.93 -10.78
CA LYS A 184 1.44 -21.24 -10.22
C LYS A 184 0.31 -21.93 -9.45
N ASN A 185 -0.74 -21.20 -9.09
CA ASN A 185 -2.00 -21.78 -8.67
C ASN A 185 -2.79 -22.27 -9.90
N GLU A 186 -4.06 -22.61 -9.72
CA GLU A 186 -4.95 -22.93 -10.84
C GLU A 186 -5.06 -21.74 -11.81
N ALA A 187 -5.22 -22.01 -13.12
CA ALA A 187 -5.17 -20.98 -14.16
C ALA A 187 -6.21 -19.85 -13.96
N SER A 188 -7.34 -20.15 -13.33
CA SER A 188 -8.42 -19.20 -12.99
C SER A 188 -8.20 -18.44 -11.68
N SER A 189 -7.09 -18.67 -10.97
CA SER A 189 -6.84 -18.05 -9.68
C SER A 189 -6.63 -16.56 -9.84
N LEU A 190 -7.52 -15.78 -9.24
CA LEU A 190 -7.36 -14.33 -9.10
C LEU A 190 -6.46 -13.98 -7.91
N TYR A 191 -6.66 -14.69 -6.80
CA TYR A 191 -5.97 -14.43 -5.52
C TYR A 191 -4.75 -15.34 -5.29
N PHE A 192 -3.80 -14.86 -4.48
CA PHE A 192 -2.52 -15.55 -4.26
C PHE A 192 -2.62 -16.80 -3.38
N TYR A 193 -3.49 -16.81 -2.37
CA TYR A 193 -3.49 -17.85 -1.31
C TYR A 193 -4.84 -18.53 -1.08
N GLY A 194 -5.77 -18.46 -2.03
CA GLY A 194 -7.05 -19.15 -1.94
C GLY A 194 -8.12 -18.60 -2.89
N THR A 195 -9.38 -18.90 -2.57
CA THR A 195 -10.55 -18.40 -3.30
C THR A 195 -11.04 -17.04 -2.80
N ASP A 196 -10.62 -16.64 -1.60
CA ASP A 196 -10.93 -15.36 -0.98
C ASP A 196 -9.67 -14.47 -0.90
N PRO A 197 -9.82 -13.14 -0.83
CA PRO A 197 -8.70 -12.22 -0.67
C PRO A 197 -7.88 -12.51 0.60
N SER A 198 -6.57 -12.48 0.45
CA SER A 198 -5.57 -12.56 1.52
C SER A 198 -4.84 -11.22 1.71
N PHE A 199 -3.98 -11.13 2.72
CA PHE A 199 -3.19 -9.92 2.94
C PHE A 199 -2.19 -9.63 1.79
N ALA A 200 -1.71 -10.67 1.10
CA ALA A 200 -0.92 -10.55 -0.13
C ALA A 200 -1.70 -9.84 -1.24
N ASP A 201 -2.98 -10.18 -1.43
CA ASP A 201 -3.84 -9.54 -2.43
C ASP A 201 -4.06 -8.06 -2.11
N PHE A 202 -4.25 -7.71 -0.83
CA PHE A 202 -4.35 -6.32 -0.38
C PHE A 202 -3.04 -5.54 -0.54
N THR A 203 -1.89 -6.20 -0.45
CA THR A 203 -0.59 -5.58 -0.75
C THR A 203 -0.51 -5.16 -2.22
N VAL A 204 -0.93 -6.02 -3.14
CA VAL A 204 -0.97 -5.69 -4.56
C VAL A 204 -2.02 -4.62 -4.86
N ALA A 205 -3.24 -4.78 -4.34
CA ALA A 205 -4.32 -3.83 -4.55
C ALA A 205 -4.00 -2.44 -4.01
N ALA A 206 -3.34 -2.35 -2.86
CA ALA A 206 -2.94 -1.09 -2.27
C ALA A 206 -1.94 -0.31 -3.14
N VAL A 207 -1.01 -1.01 -3.81
CA VAL A 207 -0.15 -0.39 -4.82
C VAL A 207 -1.00 0.09 -5.99
N LEU A 208 -1.87 -0.74 -6.55
CA LEU A 208 -2.74 -0.35 -7.69
C LEU A 208 -3.61 0.88 -7.37
N VAL A 209 -4.22 0.95 -6.19
CA VAL A 209 -4.98 2.14 -5.75
C VAL A 209 -4.07 3.35 -5.69
N TRP A 210 -2.87 3.22 -5.11
CA TRP A 210 -1.91 4.32 -5.09
C TRP A 210 -1.60 4.82 -6.51
N LEU A 211 -1.39 3.92 -7.47
CA LEU A 211 -1.07 4.29 -8.85
C LEU A 211 -2.23 5.04 -9.51
N LYS A 212 -3.44 4.53 -9.31
CA LYS A 212 -4.68 5.17 -9.74
C LYS A 212 -4.79 6.60 -9.19
N LYS A 213 -4.42 6.81 -7.92
CA LYS A 213 -4.48 8.13 -7.27
C LYS A 213 -3.41 9.11 -7.76
N ILE A 214 -2.19 8.65 -8.04
CA ILE A 214 -1.09 9.55 -8.45
C ILE A 214 -1.10 9.91 -9.94
N TRP A 215 -1.60 9.02 -10.79
CA TRP A 215 -1.61 9.25 -12.24
C TRP A 215 -2.99 9.57 -12.79
N GLY A 216 -4.05 9.12 -12.12
CA GLY A 216 -5.41 9.24 -12.64
C GLY A 216 -5.72 8.19 -13.71
N GLU A 217 -7.02 7.95 -13.91
CA GLU A 217 -7.50 6.87 -14.78
C GLU A 217 -7.18 7.10 -16.26
N ASP A 218 -7.03 8.33 -16.70
CA ASP A 218 -6.77 8.66 -18.11
C ASP A 218 -5.27 8.65 -18.48
N SER A 219 -4.39 8.36 -17.52
CA SER A 219 -2.95 8.35 -17.79
C SER A 219 -2.52 7.12 -18.62
N PRO A 220 -1.56 7.27 -19.54
CA PRO A 220 -1.01 6.13 -20.29
C PRO A 220 -0.43 5.06 -19.37
N GLU A 221 0.30 5.45 -18.32
CA GLU A 221 0.89 4.53 -17.35
C GLU A 221 -0.16 3.67 -16.65
N TRP A 222 -1.29 4.26 -16.26
CA TRP A 222 -2.40 3.52 -15.65
C TRP A 222 -3.06 2.57 -16.64
N GLN A 223 -3.34 3.03 -17.86
CA GLN A 223 -4.00 2.24 -18.90
C GLN A 223 -3.15 1.02 -19.29
N ASP A 224 -1.82 1.20 -19.40
CA ASP A 224 -0.88 0.11 -19.64
C ASP A 224 -1.02 -0.97 -18.56
N ILE A 225 -0.91 -0.60 -17.27
CA ILE A 225 -1.00 -1.56 -16.15
C ILE A 225 -2.35 -2.26 -16.15
N MET A 226 -3.45 -1.56 -16.44
CA MET A 226 -4.78 -2.17 -16.51
C MET A 226 -4.95 -3.11 -17.70
N ALA A 227 -4.19 -2.95 -18.78
CA ALA A 227 -4.21 -3.83 -19.95
C ALA A 227 -3.26 -5.04 -19.82
N TRP A 228 -2.21 -4.94 -19.01
CA TRP A 228 -1.22 -6.02 -18.86
C TRP A 228 -1.82 -7.30 -18.27
N ASN A 229 -1.16 -8.42 -18.58
CA ASN A 229 -1.48 -9.75 -18.05
C ASN A 229 -2.97 -10.10 -18.22
N GLU A 230 -3.49 -9.85 -19.44
CA GLU A 230 -4.88 -10.15 -19.81
C GLU A 230 -5.91 -9.41 -18.94
N GLY A 231 -5.54 -8.22 -18.44
CA GLY A 231 -6.39 -7.40 -17.59
C GLY A 231 -6.50 -7.88 -16.14
N ARG A 232 -5.60 -8.76 -15.68
CA ARG A 232 -5.59 -9.30 -14.31
C ARG A 232 -5.66 -8.19 -13.26
N TRP A 233 -4.84 -7.15 -13.40
CA TRP A 233 -4.69 -6.12 -12.38
C TRP A 233 -5.95 -5.27 -12.23
N GLY A 234 -6.59 -4.92 -13.35
CA GLY A 234 -7.88 -4.26 -13.34
C GLY A 234 -8.99 -5.16 -12.77
N THR A 235 -8.96 -6.46 -13.08
CA THR A 235 -9.91 -7.43 -12.52
C THR A 235 -9.76 -7.56 -11.01
N LEU A 236 -8.52 -7.69 -10.51
CA LEU A 236 -8.23 -7.74 -9.07
C LEU A 236 -8.74 -6.49 -8.36
N LEU A 237 -8.41 -5.31 -8.89
CA LEU A 237 -8.83 -4.05 -8.26
C LEU A 237 -10.35 -3.91 -8.23
N LYS A 238 -11.03 -4.25 -9.33
CA LYS A 238 -12.49 -4.22 -9.41
C LYS A 238 -13.16 -5.15 -8.38
N GLU A 239 -12.65 -6.37 -8.21
CA GLU A 239 -13.18 -7.30 -7.20
C GLU A 239 -13.00 -6.80 -5.76
N LEU A 240 -11.95 -5.99 -5.53
CA LEU A 240 -11.61 -5.46 -4.22
C LEU A 240 -12.19 -4.06 -3.94
N GLU A 241 -12.79 -3.40 -4.93
CA GLU A 241 -13.38 -2.04 -4.82
C GLU A 241 -14.40 -1.91 -3.67
N LYS A 242 -15.17 -2.99 -3.42
CA LYS A 242 -16.13 -3.05 -2.29
C LYS A 242 -15.48 -2.89 -0.90
N TYR A 243 -14.16 -3.02 -0.82
CA TYR A 243 -13.36 -2.83 0.39
C TYR A 243 -12.57 -1.52 0.39
N GLU A 244 -12.91 -0.56 -0.47
CA GLU A 244 -12.21 0.73 -0.59
C GLU A 244 -12.89 1.90 0.14
N THR A 245 -13.80 1.60 1.07
CA THR A 245 -14.50 2.64 1.84
C THR A 245 -13.49 3.47 2.65
N ILE A 246 -13.61 4.80 2.55
CA ILE A 246 -12.84 5.78 3.34
C ILE A 246 -13.79 6.38 4.38
N VAL A 247 -13.43 6.29 5.67
CA VAL A 247 -14.19 6.77 6.83
C VAL A 247 -13.36 7.58 7.81
#